data_AF-W0BD69-F1
#
_entry.id   AF-W0BD69-F1
#
_cell.length_a   1.000
_cell.length_b   1.000
_cell.length_c   1.000
_cell.angle_alpha   90.00
_cell.angle_beta   90.00
_cell.angle_gamma   90.00
#
_symmetry.space_group_name_H-M   'P 1'
#
loop_
_entity.id
_entity.type
_entity.pdbx_description
1 polymer ?
#
loop_
_entity_poly.entity_id
_entity_poly.type
_entity_poly.pdbx_seq_one_letter_code
_entity_poly.pdbx_strand_id
1 'polypeptide(L)'
;MQQLFYDLYGIQLATATRTGYNRIAFDTLASFEESVLSAVKTAAVKNLDETGFRVAGKTQWLHVASTKTATYYHISPKRKSLLDGLSGTVIHDHWKSYYNLGGVEHALCNQHHLRELKAITEHDKEPWAQAMTRLLRVALRCRHFNAHHAIPVARIKRLTNIYKKIIRDGLAYHETLPPLPCKGKQGRQP
;
A
#
# COMPACT_ATOMS: atom_id res chain seq x y z
N MET A 1 -22.70 -11.52 -17.10
CA MET A 1 -22.19 -12.08 -18.37
C MET A 1 -23.22 -12.98 -19.05
N GLN A 2 -23.77 -14.01 -18.39
CA GLN A 2 -24.82 -14.86 -18.99
C GLN A 2 -26.07 -14.06 -19.39
N GLN A 3 -26.64 -13.29 -18.45
CA GLN A 3 -27.80 -12.44 -18.73
C GLN A 3 -27.53 -11.43 -19.86
N LEU A 4 -26.37 -10.77 -19.83
CA LEU A 4 -25.95 -9.83 -20.87
C LEU A 4 -25.97 -10.43 -22.29
N PHE A 5 -25.47 -11.66 -22.46
CA PHE A 5 -25.45 -12.32 -23.77
C PHE A 5 -26.85 -12.76 -24.22
N TYR A 6 -27.70 -13.14 -23.29
CA TYR A 6 -29.10 -13.44 -23.60
C TYR A 6 -29.85 -12.17 -24.03
N ASP A 7 -29.69 -11.07 -23.29
CA ASP A 7 -30.39 -9.81 -23.56
C ASP A 7 -29.96 -9.18 -24.89
N LEU A 8 -28.67 -9.26 -25.25
CA LEU A 8 -28.14 -8.63 -26.47
C LEU A 8 -28.20 -9.53 -27.70
N TYR A 9 -28.08 -10.85 -27.53
CA TYR A 9 -27.89 -11.78 -28.65
C TYR A 9 -28.86 -12.96 -28.65
N GLY A 10 -29.73 -13.09 -27.64
CA GLY A 10 -30.61 -14.26 -27.49
C GLY A 10 -29.88 -15.56 -27.16
N ILE A 11 -28.58 -15.49 -26.82
CA ILE A 11 -27.73 -16.66 -26.60
C ILE A 11 -27.72 -17.04 -25.12
N GLN A 12 -28.13 -18.28 -24.83
CA GLN A 12 -28.08 -18.82 -23.47
C GLN A 12 -26.71 -19.48 -23.20
N LEU A 13 -25.85 -18.79 -22.46
CA LEU A 13 -24.51 -19.27 -22.12
C LEU A 13 -24.54 -20.23 -20.92
N ALA A 14 -24.08 -21.47 -21.13
CA ALA A 14 -23.90 -22.42 -20.03
C ALA A 14 -22.77 -21.98 -19.08
N THR A 15 -22.90 -22.29 -17.79
CA THR A 15 -21.88 -21.96 -16.78
C THR A 15 -20.55 -22.64 -17.09
N ALA A 16 -20.58 -23.87 -17.62
CA ALA A 16 -19.39 -24.61 -18.04
C ALA A 16 -18.60 -23.86 -19.14
N THR A 17 -19.29 -23.28 -20.12
CA THR A 17 -18.68 -22.50 -21.19
C THR A 17 -17.93 -21.27 -20.65
N ARG A 18 -18.55 -20.55 -19.69
CA ARG A 18 -17.89 -19.42 -19.01
C ARG A 18 -16.62 -19.85 -18.28
N THR A 19 -16.67 -20.97 -17.55
CA THR A 19 -15.50 -21.52 -16.86
C THR A 19 -14.40 -21.91 -17.86
N GLY A 20 -14.77 -22.49 -19.00
CA GLY A 20 -13.87 -22.80 -20.10
C GLY A 20 -13.16 -21.56 -20.64
N TYR A 21 -13.89 -20.49 -20.95
CA TYR A 21 -13.29 -19.24 -21.41
C TYR A 21 -12.39 -18.58 -20.38
N ASN A 22 -12.78 -18.59 -19.09
CA ASN A 22 -11.92 -18.11 -18.02
C ASN A 22 -10.61 -18.90 -17.95
N ARG A 23 -10.66 -20.23 -18.15
CA ARG A 23 -9.46 -21.07 -18.17
C ARG A 23 -8.55 -20.75 -19.34
N ILE A 24 -9.11 -20.62 -20.55
CA ILE A 24 -8.36 -20.23 -21.75
C ILE A 24 -7.69 -18.86 -21.53
N ALA A 25 -8.42 -17.88 -21.00
CA ALA A 25 -7.87 -16.55 -20.71
C ALA A 25 -6.75 -16.61 -19.68
N PHE A 26 -6.93 -17.39 -18.61
CA PHE A 26 -5.88 -17.63 -17.60
C PHE A 26 -4.61 -18.20 -18.22
N ASP A 27 -4.74 -19.28 -19.00
CA ASP A 27 -3.60 -19.94 -19.63
C ASP A 27 -2.91 -19.01 -20.66
N THR A 28 -3.70 -18.22 -21.41
CA THR A 28 -3.18 -17.26 -22.40
C THR A 28 -2.41 -16.09 -21.75
N LEU A 29 -2.78 -15.71 -20.52
CA LEU A 29 -2.17 -14.58 -19.81
C LEU A 29 -0.95 -14.97 -18.97
N ALA A 30 -0.58 -16.26 -18.90
CA ALA A 30 0.52 -16.73 -18.05
C ALA A 30 1.85 -16.00 -18.33
N SER A 31 2.27 -15.92 -19.60
CA SER A 31 3.51 -15.23 -19.99
C SER A 31 3.45 -13.72 -19.75
N PHE A 32 2.26 -13.12 -19.86
CA PHE A 32 2.04 -11.72 -19.53
C PHE A 32 2.19 -11.48 -18.03
N GLU A 33 1.62 -12.34 -17.19
CA GLU A 33 1.75 -12.27 -15.72
C GLU A 33 3.23 -12.37 -15.29
N GLU A 34 3.99 -13.31 -15.87
CA GLU A 34 5.44 -13.44 -15.61
C GLU A 34 6.21 -12.18 -16.01
N SER A 35 5.86 -11.59 -17.16
CA SER A 35 6.46 -10.34 -17.65
C SER A 35 6.15 -9.17 -16.71
N VAL A 36 4.92 -9.08 -16.22
CA VAL A 36 4.49 -8.08 -15.24
C VAL A 36 5.26 -8.26 -13.92
N LEU A 37 5.38 -9.50 -13.43
CA LEU A 37 6.13 -9.80 -12.21
C LEU A 37 7.61 -9.39 -12.34
N SER A 38 8.26 -9.73 -13.45
CA SER A 38 9.64 -9.35 -13.74
C SER A 38 9.83 -7.83 -13.77
N ALA A 39 8.92 -7.12 -14.44
CA ALA A 39 8.95 -5.65 -14.52
C ALA A 39 8.77 -4.99 -13.14
N VAL A 40 7.86 -5.51 -12.31
CA VAL A 40 7.63 -5.00 -10.95
C VAL A 40 8.83 -5.27 -10.05
N LYS A 41 9.45 -6.45 -10.15
CA LYS A 41 10.63 -6.82 -9.35
C LYS A 41 11.80 -5.87 -9.54
N THR A 42 12.06 -5.48 -10.79
CA THR A 42 13.24 -4.67 -11.17
C THR A 42 12.96 -3.16 -11.21
N ALA A 43 11.71 -2.71 -11.07
CA ALA A 43 11.36 -1.29 -11.11
C ALA A 43 12.12 -0.46 -10.06
N ALA A 44 12.50 0.77 -10.39
CA ALA A 44 13.21 1.64 -9.44
C ALA A 44 12.38 1.94 -8.18
N VAL A 45 11.06 2.11 -8.34
CA VAL A 45 10.11 2.36 -7.24
C VAL A 45 8.87 1.50 -7.47
N LYS A 46 8.39 0.86 -6.41
CA LYS A 46 7.15 0.06 -6.40
C LYS A 46 6.39 0.23 -5.09
N ASN A 47 5.09 0.05 -5.14
CA ASN A 47 4.21 0.09 -3.98
C ASN A 47 3.72 -1.32 -3.67
N LEU A 48 3.86 -1.74 -2.42
CA LEU A 48 3.34 -3.01 -1.91
C LEU A 48 2.20 -2.74 -0.95
N ASP A 49 1.15 -3.54 -1.06
CA ASP A 49 -0.01 -3.53 -0.17
C ASP A 49 -0.61 -4.94 -0.09
N GLU A 50 -1.43 -5.19 0.92
CA GLU A 50 -2.15 -6.45 1.08
C GLU A 50 -3.57 -6.23 1.59
N THR A 51 -4.49 -7.09 1.15
CA THR A 51 -5.85 -7.10 1.68
C THR A 51 -6.41 -8.51 1.80
N GLY A 52 -7.34 -8.69 2.74
CA GLY A 52 -8.07 -9.94 2.89
C GLY A 52 -8.97 -10.18 1.67
N PHE A 53 -8.89 -11.37 1.08
CA PHE A 53 -9.64 -11.76 -0.11
C PHE A 53 -10.35 -13.09 0.11
N ARG A 54 -11.59 -13.27 -0.35
CA ARG A 54 -12.37 -14.50 -0.11
C ARG A 54 -12.32 -15.40 -1.34
N VAL A 55 -11.77 -16.60 -1.17
CA VAL A 55 -11.72 -17.63 -2.22
C VAL A 55 -12.43 -18.87 -1.70
N ALA A 56 -13.48 -19.32 -2.40
CA ALA A 56 -14.29 -20.47 -2.02
C ALA A 56 -14.74 -20.45 -0.54
N GLY A 57 -15.17 -19.27 -0.05
CA GLY A 57 -15.63 -19.08 1.33
C GLY A 57 -14.53 -18.97 2.39
N LYS A 58 -13.26 -19.16 2.03
CA LYS A 58 -12.11 -19.05 2.95
C LYS A 58 -11.41 -17.72 2.75
N THR A 59 -10.95 -17.12 3.85
CA THR A 59 -10.09 -15.93 3.79
C THR A 59 -8.71 -16.34 3.28
N GLN A 60 -8.24 -15.61 2.28
CA GLN A 60 -6.91 -15.62 1.69
C GLN A 60 -6.38 -14.19 1.72
N TRP A 61 -5.14 -13.99 1.29
CA TRP A 61 -4.48 -12.68 1.23
C TRP A 61 -4.13 -12.37 -0.22
N LEU A 62 -4.65 -11.24 -0.71
CA LEU A 62 -4.27 -10.67 -1.99
C LEU A 62 -3.13 -9.69 -1.77
N HIS A 63 -1.96 -10.06 -2.25
CA HIS A 63 -0.76 -9.24 -2.30
C HIS A 63 -0.77 -8.44 -3.59
N VAL A 64 -0.48 -7.14 -3.48
CA VAL A 64 -0.38 -6.23 -4.62
C VAL A 64 1.02 -5.65 -4.67
N ALA A 65 1.62 -5.67 -5.86
CA ALA A 65 2.85 -4.94 -6.12
C ALA A 65 2.67 -4.11 -7.40
N SER A 66 2.70 -2.78 -7.27
CA SER A 66 2.37 -1.87 -8.37
C SER A 66 3.45 -0.83 -8.63
N THR A 67 3.63 -0.52 -9.91
CA THR A 67 4.46 0.56 -10.42
C THR A 67 3.57 1.56 -11.16
N LYS A 68 4.16 2.55 -11.83
CA LYS A 68 3.41 3.51 -12.66
C LYS A 68 2.63 2.82 -13.81
N THR A 69 3.13 1.70 -14.33
CA THR A 69 2.63 1.09 -15.58
C THR A 69 2.23 -0.36 -15.44
N ALA A 70 2.56 -1.03 -14.33
CA ALA A 70 2.28 -2.44 -14.12
C ALA A 70 1.75 -2.70 -12.71
N THR A 71 0.82 -3.64 -12.57
CA THR A 71 0.34 -4.11 -11.26
C THR A 71 0.32 -5.62 -11.27
N TYR A 72 1.05 -6.22 -10.33
CA TYR A 72 1.08 -7.64 -10.10
C TYR A 72 0.19 -7.99 -8.89
N TYR A 73 -0.56 -9.07 -9.04
CA TYR A 73 -1.46 -9.60 -8.01
C TYR A 73 -1.04 -11.03 -7.67
N HIS A 74 -0.95 -11.34 -6.37
CA HIS A 74 -0.67 -12.69 -5.90
C HIS A 74 -1.59 -13.07 -4.76
N ILE A 75 -2.28 -14.21 -4.90
CA ILE A 75 -3.18 -14.72 -3.85
C ILE A 75 -2.46 -15.82 -3.09
N SER A 76 -2.44 -15.71 -1.76
CA SER A 76 -1.86 -16.72 -0.89
C SER A 76 -2.74 -17.00 0.33
N PRO A 77 -2.81 -18.26 0.80
CA PRO A 77 -3.39 -18.56 2.10
C PRO A 77 -2.61 -17.90 3.25
N LYS A 78 -1.33 -17.59 3.03
CA LYS A 78 -0.45 -17.01 4.05
C LYS A 78 -0.34 -15.51 3.87
N ARG A 79 -0.56 -14.77 4.96
CA ARG A 79 -0.38 -13.32 5.02
C ARG A 79 1.07 -12.89 4.72
N LYS A 80 2.08 -13.69 5.05
CA LYS A 80 3.50 -13.32 4.88
C LYS A 80 4.11 -13.87 3.58
N SER A 81 3.30 -14.07 2.55
CA SER A 81 3.76 -14.59 1.25
C SER A 81 4.34 -13.46 0.40
N LEU A 82 5.38 -12.80 0.89
CA LEU A 82 6.02 -11.67 0.23
C LEU A 82 6.77 -12.08 -1.03
N LEU A 83 6.96 -11.14 -1.95
CA LEU A 83 7.71 -11.35 -3.19
C LEU A 83 9.22 -11.36 -2.94
N ASP A 84 9.89 -12.38 -3.43
CA ASP A 84 11.35 -12.48 -3.40
C ASP A 84 12.01 -11.86 -4.64
N GLY A 85 13.27 -11.44 -4.49
CA GLY A 85 14.08 -10.87 -5.58
C GLY A 85 13.65 -9.46 -6.00
N LEU A 86 13.09 -8.70 -5.07
CA LEU A 86 12.82 -7.28 -5.26
C LEU A 86 14.12 -6.47 -5.16
N SER A 87 14.23 -5.40 -5.96
CA SER A 87 15.30 -4.40 -5.86
C SER A 87 14.73 -2.98 -5.79
N GLY A 88 15.56 -1.94 -5.66
CA GLY A 88 15.12 -0.54 -5.66
C GLY A 88 14.31 -0.17 -4.40
N THR A 89 13.44 0.84 -4.52
CA THR A 89 12.66 1.35 -3.39
C THR A 89 11.27 0.70 -3.31
N VAL A 90 10.94 0.13 -2.16
CA VAL A 90 9.65 -0.46 -1.82
C VAL A 90 8.88 0.49 -0.91
N ILE A 91 7.75 1.01 -1.40
CA ILE A 91 6.81 1.84 -0.64
C ILE A 91 5.73 0.93 -0.03
N HIS A 92 5.56 0.95 1.29
CA HIS A 92 4.55 0.12 1.98
C HIS A 92 3.92 0.82 3.19
N ASP A 93 2.89 0.22 3.78
CA ASP A 93 2.01 0.74 4.84
C ASP A 93 2.55 0.61 6.27
N HIS A 94 3.87 0.58 6.46
CA HIS A 94 4.52 0.34 7.76
C HIS A 94 4.23 -1.03 8.40
N TRP A 95 3.59 -1.96 7.69
CA TRP A 95 3.41 -3.30 8.24
C TRP A 95 4.76 -4.02 8.47
N LYS A 96 4.96 -4.50 9.70
CA LYS A 96 6.26 -5.00 10.18
C LYS A 96 6.88 -6.09 9.30
N SER A 97 6.06 -6.93 8.67
CA SER A 97 6.57 -8.04 7.85
C SER A 97 7.32 -7.56 6.61
N TYR A 98 6.97 -6.40 6.04
CA TYR A 98 7.64 -5.87 4.86
C TYR A 98 9.11 -5.55 5.12
N TYR A 99 9.49 -5.20 6.35
CA TYR A 99 10.89 -4.93 6.73
C TYR A 99 11.80 -6.17 6.66
N ASN A 100 11.24 -7.37 6.45
CA ASN A 100 12.04 -8.58 6.20
C ASN A 100 12.47 -8.70 4.73
N LEU A 101 12.00 -7.82 3.84
CA LEU A 101 12.46 -7.79 2.45
C LEU A 101 13.92 -7.30 2.41
N GLY A 102 14.84 -8.20 2.07
CA GLY A 102 16.24 -7.85 1.88
C GLY A 102 16.51 -7.24 0.50
N GLY A 103 17.61 -6.48 0.39
CA GLY A 103 18.09 -5.97 -0.91
C GLY A 103 17.28 -4.79 -1.48
N VAL A 104 16.41 -4.18 -0.68
CA VAL A 104 15.58 -3.03 -1.08
C VAL A 104 15.76 -1.85 -0.14
N GLU A 105 15.48 -0.65 -0.64
CA GLU A 105 15.27 0.52 0.20
C GLU A 105 13.80 0.60 0.64
N HIS A 106 13.56 0.87 1.92
CA HIS A 106 12.22 1.00 2.44
C HIS A 106 11.76 2.46 2.46
N ALA A 107 10.55 2.70 1.94
CA ALA A 107 9.84 3.95 2.08
C ALA A 107 8.42 3.70 2.59
N LEU A 108 7.86 4.67 3.30
CA LEU A 108 6.50 4.56 3.84
C LEU A 108 5.49 5.27 2.96
N CYS A 109 4.31 4.67 2.84
CA CYS A 109 3.25 5.18 2.01
C CYS A 109 2.61 6.42 2.63
N ASN A 110 2.85 7.59 2.03
CA ASN A 110 2.25 8.85 2.47
C ASN A 110 0.72 8.81 2.49
N GLN A 111 0.07 8.02 1.63
CA GLN A 111 -1.39 7.89 1.63
C GLN A 111 -1.91 7.18 2.89
N HIS A 112 -1.15 6.21 3.42
CA HIS A 112 -1.46 5.58 4.71
C HIS A 112 -1.30 6.59 5.85
N HIS A 113 -0.16 7.29 5.90
CA HIS A 113 0.05 8.35 6.89
C HIS A 113 -1.03 9.43 6.83
N LEU A 114 -1.47 9.87 5.64
CA LEU A 114 -2.53 10.87 5.53
C LEU A 114 -3.88 10.38 6.10
N ARG A 115 -4.18 9.09 6.05
CA ARG A 115 -5.38 8.53 6.68
C ARG A 115 -5.26 8.47 8.19
N GLU A 116 -4.11 8.05 8.71
CA GLU A 116 -3.82 8.03 10.15
C GLU A 116 -3.85 9.44 10.74
N LEU A 117 -3.15 10.39 10.11
CA LEU A 117 -3.13 11.79 10.53
C LEU A 117 -4.52 12.44 10.47
N LYS A 118 -5.36 12.03 9.51
CA LYS A 118 -6.77 12.46 9.46
C LYS A 118 -7.53 12.00 10.69
N ALA A 119 -7.40 10.73 11.08
CA ALA A 119 -8.04 10.20 12.28
C ALA A 119 -7.60 10.95 13.54
N ILE A 120 -6.29 11.19 13.72
CA ILE A 120 -5.75 11.97 14.84
C ILE A 120 -6.30 13.41 14.83
N THR A 121 -6.35 14.04 13.67
CA THR A 121 -6.90 15.40 13.54
C THR A 121 -8.40 15.45 13.84
N GLU A 122 -9.17 14.42 13.47
CA GLU A 122 -10.63 14.40 13.62
C GLU A 122 -11.07 13.99 15.02
N HIS A 123 -10.40 13.01 15.65
CA HIS A 123 -10.78 12.46 16.94
C HIS A 123 -9.98 13.08 18.09
N ASP A 124 -8.65 13.07 17.99
CA ASP A 124 -7.77 13.47 19.08
C ASP A 124 -7.48 14.99 19.06
N LYS A 125 -7.82 15.65 17.95
CA LYS A 125 -7.68 17.11 17.73
C LYS A 125 -6.23 17.60 17.90
N GLU A 126 -5.23 16.75 17.69
CA GLU A 126 -3.83 17.09 17.93
C GLU A 126 -3.30 18.04 16.83
N PRO A 127 -2.80 19.25 17.18
CA PRO A 127 -2.41 20.26 16.19
C PRO A 127 -1.25 19.85 15.27
N TRP A 128 -0.31 19.05 15.79
CA TRP A 128 0.86 18.60 15.03
C TRP A 128 0.45 17.69 13.86
N ALA A 129 -0.63 16.90 14.00
CA ALA A 129 -1.11 16.00 12.96
C ALA A 129 -1.65 16.78 11.74
N GLN A 130 -2.35 17.88 11.99
CA GLN A 130 -2.80 18.80 10.94
C GLN A 130 -1.61 19.50 10.25
N ALA A 131 -0.60 19.90 11.02
CA ALA A 131 0.64 20.46 10.47
C ALA A 131 1.37 19.45 9.56
N MET A 132 1.51 18.20 10.00
CA MET A 132 2.14 17.13 9.22
C MET A 132 1.36 16.84 7.93
N THR A 133 0.04 16.76 8.01
CA THR A 133 -0.85 16.57 6.85
C THR A 133 -0.61 17.65 5.79
N ARG A 134 -0.52 18.92 6.21
CA ARG A 134 -0.23 20.04 5.30
C ARG A 134 1.16 19.90 4.68
N LEU A 135 2.17 19.56 5.47
CA LEU A 135 3.54 19.38 4.98
C LEU A 135 3.63 18.28 3.91
N LEU A 136 3.04 17.10 4.14
CA LEU A 136 3.07 16.00 3.18
C LEU A 136 2.43 16.39 1.84
N ARG A 137 1.30 17.12 1.88
CA ARG A 137 0.65 17.65 0.68
C ARG A 137 1.51 18.70 -0.04
N VAL A 138 2.22 19.56 0.70
CA VAL A 138 3.18 20.52 0.11
C VAL A 138 4.36 19.80 -0.53
N ALA A 139 4.93 18.79 0.14
CA ALA A 139 6.02 17.98 -0.40
C ALA A 139 5.61 17.26 -1.70
N LEU A 140 4.39 16.69 -1.73
CA LEU A 140 3.83 16.08 -2.93
C LEU A 140 3.68 17.10 -4.08
N ARG A 141 3.13 18.29 -3.82
CA ARG A 141 3.05 19.37 -4.82
C ARG A 141 4.43 19.78 -5.32
N CYS A 142 5.42 19.86 -4.43
CA CYS A 142 6.80 20.16 -4.80
C CYS A 142 7.39 19.09 -5.74
N ARG A 143 7.17 17.80 -5.45
CA ARG A 143 7.58 16.69 -6.33
C ARG A 143 6.91 16.76 -7.70
N HIS A 144 5.60 17.03 -7.76
CA HIS A 144 4.88 17.18 -9.02
C HIS A 144 5.37 18.37 -9.85
N PHE A 145 5.60 19.52 -9.22
CA PHE A 145 6.11 20.71 -9.90
C PHE A 145 7.47 20.46 -10.57
N ASN A 146 8.33 19.63 -9.95
CA ASN A 146 9.63 19.30 -10.53
C ASN A 146 9.57 18.13 -11.53
N ALA A 147 8.40 17.52 -11.77
CA ALA A 147 8.17 16.42 -12.73
C ALA A 147 9.23 15.30 -12.65
N HIS A 148 10.16 15.20 -13.61
CA HIS A 148 11.27 14.25 -13.64
C HIS A 148 12.60 14.82 -13.12
N HIS A 149 12.69 16.12 -12.90
CA HIS A 149 13.89 16.80 -12.41
C HIS A 149 14.10 16.57 -10.92
N ALA A 150 15.36 16.70 -10.48
CA ALA A 150 15.68 16.69 -9.06
C ALA A 150 15.03 17.89 -8.35
N ILE A 151 14.49 17.67 -7.16
CA ILE A 151 14.05 18.78 -6.31
C ILE A 151 15.30 19.50 -5.80
N PRO A 152 15.40 20.85 -5.89
CA PRO A 152 16.55 21.58 -5.40
C PRO A 152 16.87 21.25 -3.93
N VAL A 153 18.14 21.01 -3.63
CA VAL A 153 18.60 20.59 -2.28
C VAL A 153 18.14 21.57 -1.20
N ALA A 154 18.14 22.87 -1.49
CA ALA A 154 17.64 23.89 -0.56
C ALA A 154 16.15 23.69 -0.19
N ARG A 155 15.30 23.28 -1.16
CA ARG A 155 13.88 22.97 -0.90
C ARG A 155 13.74 21.70 -0.08
N ILE A 156 14.51 20.65 -0.40
CA ILE A 156 14.52 19.41 0.39
C ILE A 156 14.91 19.73 1.84
N LYS A 157 16.02 20.46 2.05
CA LYS A 157 16.47 20.89 3.38
C LYS A 157 15.39 21.66 4.13
N ARG A 158 14.70 22.60 3.47
CA ARG A 158 13.60 23.36 4.08
C ARG A 158 12.44 22.45 4.50
N LEU A 159 11.99 21.55 3.63
CA LEU A 159 10.91 20.60 3.94
C LEU A 159 11.30 19.68 5.10
N THR A 160 12.53 19.16 5.09
CA THR A 160 13.06 18.31 6.16
C THR A 160 13.15 19.05 7.50
N ASN A 161 13.53 20.32 7.51
CA ASN A 161 13.56 21.11 8.73
C ASN A 161 12.16 21.33 9.31
N ILE A 162 11.16 21.60 8.45
CA ILE A 162 9.77 21.73 8.88
C ILE A 162 9.26 20.38 9.41
N TYR A 163 9.57 19.27 8.72
CA TYR A 163 9.23 17.92 9.17
C TYR A 163 9.76 17.65 10.58
N LYS A 164 11.07 17.85 10.79
CA LYS A 164 11.73 17.66 12.10
C LYS A 164 11.14 18.55 13.18
N LYS A 165 10.74 19.78 12.86
CA LYS A 165 10.06 20.65 13.80
C LYS A 165 8.71 20.06 14.22
N ILE A 166 7.86 19.67 13.27
CA ILE A 166 6.53 19.10 13.56
C ILE A 166 6.64 17.83 14.41
N ILE A 167 7.63 16.97 14.13
CA ILE A 167 7.87 15.78 14.96
C ILE A 167 8.24 16.16 16.40
N ARG A 168 9.14 17.14 16.59
CA ARG A 168 9.46 17.63 17.95
C ARG A 168 8.25 18.22 18.65
N ASP A 169 7.44 19.01 17.94
CA ASP A 169 6.23 19.61 18.50
C ASP A 169 5.21 18.52 18.91
N GLY A 170 5.08 17.45 18.13
CA GLY A 170 4.23 16.29 18.45
C GLY A 170 4.75 15.49 19.66
N LEU A 171 6.05 15.20 19.71
CA LEU A 171 6.67 14.54 20.87
C LEU A 171 6.50 15.36 22.15
N ALA A 172 6.78 16.67 22.10
CA ALA A 172 6.60 17.56 23.23
C ALA A 172 5.12 17.61 23.67
N TYR A 173 4.18 17.62 22.74
CA TYR A 173 2.76 17.52 23.04
C TYR A 173 2.44 16.22 23.81
N HIS A 174 2.89 15.06 23.33
CA HIS A 174 2.65 13.77 24.00
C HIS A 174 3.34 13.65 25.36
N GLU A 175 4.50 14.29 25.56
CA GLU A 175 5.18 14.37 26.87
C GLU A 175 4.35 15.14 27.93
N THR A 176 3.48 16.06 27.51
CA THR A 176 2.58 16.78 28.44
C THR A 176 1.34 15.98 28.83
N LEU A 177 1.02 14.90 28.11
CA LEU A 177 -0.15 14.08 28.38
C LEU A 177 0.10 13.09 29.53
N PRO A 178 -0.94 12.71 30.28
CA PRO A 178 -0.81 11.64 31.26
C PRO A 178 -0.35 10.35 30.56
N PRO A 179 0.49 9.54 31.24
CA PRO A 179 0.94 8.27 30.67
C PRO A 179 -0.26 7.40 30.33
N LEU A 180 -0.19 6.74 29.17
CA LEU A 180 -1.22 5.77 28.79
C LEU A 180 -1.33 4.71 29.88
N PRO A 181 -2.56 4.32 30.28
CA PRO A 181 -2.73 3.26 31.25
C PRO A 181 -2.04 2.00 30.73
N CYS A 182 -1.02 1.53 31.45
CA CYS A 182 -0.38 0.26 31.16
C CYS A 182 -1.47 -0.81 31.16
N LYS A 183 -1.76 -1.42 30.01
CA LYS A 183 -2.57 -2.64 29.97
C LYS A 183 -1.80 -3.68 30.76
N GLY A 184 -2.18 -3.89 32.03
CA GLY A 184 -1.77 -5.05 32.79
C GLY A 184 -2.02 -6.29 31.95
N LYS A 185 -1.12 -7.28 32.03
CA LYS A 185 -1.24 -8.55 31.32
C LYS A 185 -2.66 -9.08 31.55
N GLN A 186 -3.54 -8.98 30.55
CA GLN A 186 -4.78 -9.74 30.53
C GLN A 186 -4.34 -11.20 30.42
N GLY A 187 -4.23 -11.86 31.58
CA GLY A 187 -4.07 -13.30 31.64
C GLY A 187 -5.20 -13.90 30.83
N ARG A 188 -4.86 -14.69 29.82
CA ARG A 188 -5.79 -15.67 29.27
C ARG A 188 -6.15 -16.58 30.44
N GLN A 189 -7.38 -16.50 30.91
CA GLN A 189 -7.93 -17.57 31.73
C GLN A 189 -7.99 -18.84 30.85
N PRO A 190 -7.73 -20.01 31.45
CA PRO A 190 -7.64 -21.29 30.74
C PRO A 190 -8.92 -21.67 29.99
#